data_AF-A0A8D2JCT2-F1
#
_entry.id   AF-A0A8D2JCT2-F1
#
_cell.length_a   1.000
_cell.length_b   1.000
_cell.length_c   1.000
_cell.angle_alpha   90.00
_cell.angle_beta   90.00
_cell.angle_gamma   90.00
#
_symmetry.space_group_name_H-M   'P 1'
#
loop_
_entity.id
_entity.type
_entity.pdbx_description
1 polymer ?
#
loop_
_entity_poly.entity_id
_entity_poly.type
_entity_poly.pdbx_seq_one_letter_code
_entity_poly.pdbx_strand_id
1 'polypeptide(L)'
;MKLLLFLGLSLLVVLMVPGAEGKIFERCELARVLKQYQFEGFAGHKVEGKMFCLAQHESSYNTAAVHDNGRSRDYGIFQINSQYWCDDGKTAGSKNACCISCYSKHTSQLKRAV
;
A
#
# COMPACT_ATOMS: atom_id res chain seq x y z
N MET A 1 -9.23 41.32 5.75
CA MET A 1 -9.92 40.28 6.56
C MET A 1 -10.29 39.05 5.73
N LYS A 2 -10.97 39.19 4.58
CA LYS A 2 -11.38 38.05 3.72
C LYS A 2 -10.21 37.21 3.19
N LEU A 3 -9.11 37.84 2.74
CA LEU A 3 -7.93 37.12 2.22
C LEU A 3 -7.23 36.25 3.29
N LEU A 4 -7.15 36.75 4.53
CA LEU A 4 -6.61 36.01 5.67
C LEU A 4 -7.51 34.82 6.05
N LEU A 5 -8.83 34.97 5.92
CA LEU A 5 -9.78 33.87 6.10
C LEU A 5 -9.62 32.81 5.00
N PHE A 6 -9.43 33.20 3.73
CA PHE A 6 -9.20 32.25 2.64
C PHE A 6 -7.85 31.52 2.76
N LEU A 7 -6.78 32.23 3.13
CA LEU A 7 -5.47 31.62 3.40
C LEU A 7 -5.53 30.68 4.60
N GLY A 8 -6.19 31.08 5.68
CA GLY A 8 -6.40 30.25 6.87
C GLY A 8 -7.22 28.99 6.55
N LEU A 9 -8.29 29.13 5.78
CA LEU A 9 -9.13 28.02 5.35
C LEU A 9 -8.37 27.05 4.42
N SER A 10 -7.58 27.58 3.48
CA SER A 10 -6.74 26.78 2.59
C SER A 10 -5.69 25.98 3.36
N LEU A 11 -5.02 26.58 4.34
CA LEU A 11 -4.05 25.89 5.18
C LEU A 11 -4.70 24.79 6.03
N LEU A 12 -5.90 25.05 6.58
CA LEU A 12 -6.67 24.06 7.34
C LEU A 12 -7.05 22.85 6.48
N VAL A 13 -7.42 23.08 5.21
CA VAL A 13 -7.79 22.01 4.27
C VAL A 13 -6.60 21.11 3.93
N VAL A 14 -5.39 21.68 3.78
CA VAL A 14 -4.17 20.90 3.51
C VAL A 14 -3.80 19.99 4.70
N LEU A 15 -3.95 20.49 5.93
CA LEU A 15 -3.67 19.73 7.15
C LEU A 15 -4.65 18.56 7.40
N MET A 16 -5.86 18.64 6.82
CA MET A 16 -6.89 17.61 6.94
C MET A 16 -6.77 16.48 5.91
N VAL A 17 -5.81 16.55 4.98
CA VAL A 17 -5.57 15.48 4.01
C VAL A 17 -4.94 14.29 4.75
N PRO A 18 -5.62 13.13 4.87
CA PRO A 18 -5.03 11.99 5.55
C PRO A 18 -3.87 11.47 4.70
N GLY A 19 -2.65 11.68 5.18
CA GLY A 19 -1.44 11.16 4.57
C GLY A 19 -1.46 9.64 4.48
N ALA A 20 -0.79 9.08 3.46
CA ALA A 20 -0.53 7.66 3.39
C ALA A 20 0.65 7.32 4.32
N GLU A 21 0.43 7.38 5.64
CA GLU A 21 1.50 7.09 6.61
C GLU A 21 1.86 5.60 6.63
N GLY A 22 3.10 5.29 6.29
CA GLY A 22 3.66 3.93 6.37
C GLY A 22 3.51 3.30 7.75
N LYS A 23 3.18 2.01 7.80
CA LYS A 23 3.08 1.24 9.03
C LYS A 23 3.95 -0.01 8.93
N ILE A 24 4.68 -0.31 10.00
CA ILE A 24 5.29 -1.63 10.20
C ILE A 24 4.33 -2.43 11.06
N PHE A 25 3.84 -3.55 10.53
CA PHE A 25 2.94 -4.43 11.27
C PHE A 25 3.71 -5.40 12.17
N GLU A 26 3.20 -5.60 13.39
CA GLU A 26 3.55 -6.77 14.17
C GLU A 26 2.92 -8.04 13.56
N ARG A 27 3.58 -9.20 13.69
CA ARG A 27 3.14 -10.45 13.03
C ARG A 27 1.68 -10.81 13.36
N CYS A 28 1.30 -10.76 14.64
CA CYS A 28 -0.06 -11.08 15.08
C CYS A 28 -1.06 -9.97 14.73
N GLU A 29 -0.61 -8.72 14.57
CA GLU A 29 -1.45 -7.64 14.10
C GLU A 29 -1.81 -7.84 12.63
N LEU A 30 -0.81 -8.14 11.79
CA LEU A 30 -1.02 -8.48 10.38
C LEU A 30 -1.99 -9.67 10.25
N ALA A 31 -1.85 -10.70 11.09
CA ALA A 31 -2.74 -11.85 11.10
C ALA A 31 -4.22 -11.46 11.32
N ARG A 32 -4.49 -10.57 12.28
CA ARG A 32 -5.86 -10.07 12.51
C ARG A 32 -6.40 -9.32 11.31
N VAL A 33 -5.58 -8.49 10.67
CA VAL A 33 -5.99 -7.71 9.50
C VAL A 33 -6.27 -8.62 8.30
N LEU A 34 -5.41 -9.59 8.01
CA LEU A 34 -5.62 -10.54 6.91
C LEU A 34 -6.89 -11.38 7.12
N LYS A 35 -7.13 -11.85 8.36
CA LYS A 35 -8.36 -12.55 8.73
C LYS A 35 -9.61 -11.68 8.54
N GLN A 36 -9.54 -10.39 8.92
CA GLN A 36 -10.64 -9.44 8.72
C GLN A 36 -10.98 -9.22 7.24
N TYR A 37 -9.99 -9.29 6.35
CA TYR A 37 -10.19 -9.17 4.90
C TYR A 37 -10.47 -10.50 4.19
N GLN A 38 -10.86 -11.54 4.94
CA GLN A 38 -11.29 -12.84 4.39
C GLN A 38 -10.23 -13.53 3.51
N PHE A 39 -8.94 -13.32 3.78
CA PHE A 39 -7.86 -14.08 3.14
C PHE A 39 -7.96 -15.60 3.38
N GLU A 40 -8.76 -16.04 4.37
CA GLU A 40 -9.06 -17.46 4.63
C GLU A 40 -9.61 -18.20 3.38
N GLY A 41 -10.24 -17.49 2.44
CA GLY A 41 -10.80 -18.04 1.20
C GLY A 41 -9.89 -17.95 -0.05
N PHE A 42 -8.83 -17.14 0.00
CA PHE A 42 -7.90 -17.02 -1.13
C PHE A 42 -7.03 -18.28 -1.16
N ALA A 43 -7.15 -19.11 -2.21
CA ALA A 43 -6.39 -20.35 -2.43
C ALA A 43 -6.34 -21.40 -1.27
N GLY A 44 -7.32 -21.39 -0.36
CA GLY A 44 -7.54 -22.41 0.67
C GLY A 44 -6.81 -22.21 2.01
N HIS A 45 -7.03 -23.13 2.95
CA HIS A 45 -6.69 -23.03 4.39
C HIS A 45 -5.21 -22.82 4.78
N LYS A 46 -4.27 -22.67 3.83
CA LYS A 46 -2.83 -22.48 4.08
C LYS A 46 -2.29 -21.10 3.68
N VAL A 47 -3.13 -20.17 3.25
CA VAL A 47 -2.67 -18.89 2.68
C VAL A 47 -2.19 -17.89 3.72
N GLU A 48 -2.72 -17.91 4.94
CA GLU A 48 -2.29 -17.02 6.02
C GLU A 48 -0.80 -17.18 6.34
N GLY A 49 -0.34 -18.43 6.52
CA GLY A 49 1.06 -18.75 6.78
C GLY A 49 2.00 -18.31 5.65
N LYS A 50 1.57 -18.48 4.39
CA LYS A 50 2.35 -18.07 3.21
C LYS A 50 2.46 -16.55 3.11
N MET A 51 1.37 -15.82 3.39
CA MET A 51 1.38 -14.36 3.35
C MET A 51 2.27 -13.75 4.45
N PHE A 52 2.35 -14.36 5.63
CA PHE A 52 3.30 -13.91 6.65
C PHE A 52 4.75 -14.08 6.22
N CYS A 53 5.07 -15.21 5.57
CA CYS A 53 6.40 -15.46 5.07
C CYS A 53 6.77 -14.46 3.97
N LEU A 54 5.84 -14.25 3.02
CA LEU A 54 6.00 -13.29 1.93
C LEU A 54 6.22 -11.87 2.49
N ALA A 55 5.30 -11.37 3.30
CA ALA A 55 5.39 -10.02 3.86
C ALA A 55 6.66 -9.79 4.71
N GLN A 56 7.13 -10.81 5.42
CA GLN A 56 8.37 -10.73 6.20
C GLN A 56 9.59 -10.55 5.29
N HIS A 57 9.72 -11.37 4.24
CA HIS A 57 10.92 -11.39 3.40
C HIS A 57 10.93 -10.29 2.34
N GLU A 58 9.75 -9.85 1.90
CA GLU A 58 9.62 -8.77 0.91
C GLU A 58 9.84 -7.38 1.55
N SER A 59 9.30 -7.14 2.74
CA SER A 59 9.24 -5.79 3.29
C SER A 59 9.52 -5.68 4.78
N SER A 60 9.79 -6.78 5.48
CA SER A 60 9.80 -6.81 6.95
C SER A 60 8.52 -6.21 7.55
N TYR A 61 7.36 -6.57 6.97
CA TYR A 61 6.04 -6.06 7.34
C TYR A 61 5.82 -4.55 7.17
N ASN A 62 6.70 -3.85 6.46
CA ASN A 62 6.62 -2.41 6.25
C ASN A 62 5.74 -2.07 5.04
N THR A 63 4.60 -1.43 5.28
CA THR A 63 3.69 -1.02 4.20
C THR A 63 4.15 0.20 3.40
N ALA A 64 5.19 0.91 3.85
CA ALA A 64 5.85 1.98 3.08
C ALA A 64 7.19 1.52 2.47
N ALA A 65 7.49 0.22 2.48
CA ALA A 65 8.66 -0.29 1.79
C ALA A 65 8.61 0.06 0.30
N VAL A 66 9.70 0.63 -0.21
CA VAL A 66 9.90 0.88 -1.63
C VAL A 66 11.27 0.35 -2.01
N HIS A 67 11.31 -0.51 -3.02
CA HIS A 67 12.55 -0.97 -3.62
C HIS A 67 12.69 -0.41 -5.03
N ASP A 68 13.87 0.09 -5.38
CA ASP A 68 14.16 0.65 -6.70
C ASP A 68 14.99 -0.33 -7.54
N ASN A 69 14.35 -0.84 -8.61
CA ASN A 69 14.99 -1.75 -9.57
C ASN A 69 15.59 -0.99 -10.77
N GLY A 70 15.63 0.35 -10.72
CA GLY A 70 16.08 1.24 -11.79
C GLY A 70 15.00 1.50 -12.85
N ARG A 71 14.53 0.46 -13.55
CA ARG A 71 13.48 0.61 -14.58
C ARG A 71 12.05 0.63 -14.00
N SER A 72 11.86 -0.02 -12.88
CA SER A 72 10.58 -0.12 -12.16
C SER A 72 10.85 -0.12 -10.65
N ARG A 73 9.79 -0.06 -9.85
CA ARG A 73 9.87 -0.02 -8.39
C ARG A 73 8.85 -0.96 -7.77
N ASP A 74 9.17 -1.52 -6.62
CA ASP A 74 8.29 -2.37 -5.84
C ASP A 74 7.74 -1.61 -4.64
N TYR A 75 6.45 -1.79 -4.35
CA TYR A 75 5.74 -0.98 -3.35
C TYR A 75 5.03 -1.82 -2.32
N GLY A 76 5.13 -1.35 -1.08
CA GLY A 76 4.32 -1.79 0.04
C GLY A 76 4.70 -3.16 0.58
N ILE A 77 3.79 -3.71 1.38
CA ILE A 77 4.07 -4.88 2.22
C ILE A 77 4.35 -6.15 1.42
N PHE A 78 3.80 -6.24 0.20
CA PHE A 78 3.98 -7.36 -0.73
C PHE A 78 4.87 -7.02 -1.93
N GLN A 79 5.54 -5.85 -1.91
CA GLN A 79 6.45 -5.43 -2.98
C GLN A 79 5.82 -5.53 -4.39
N ILE A 80 4.66 -4.88 -4.57
CA ILE A 80 3.93 -4.85 -5.83
C ILE A 80 4.70 -4.02 -6.86
N ASN A 81 5.11 -4.64 -7.97
CA ASN A 81 5.92 -4.00 -9.01
C ASN A 81 5.13 -3.04 -9.93
N SER A 82 5.68 -1.86 -10.17
CA SER A 82 5.08 -0.81 -11.02
C SER A 82 5.17 -1.05 -12.53
N GLN A 83 5.96 -2.01 -13.00
CA GLN A 83 5.99 -2.34 -14.44
C GLN A 83 4.69 -3.03 -14.87
N TYR A 84 4.09 -3.81 -13.97
CA TYR A 84 3.00 -4.72 -14.32
C TYR A 84 1.70 -4.38 -13.58
N TRP A 85 1.76 -4.09 -12.28
CA TRP A 85 0.59 -4.22 -11.42
C TRP A 85 -0.05 -2.88 -11.06
N CYS A 86 0.76 -1.87 -10.73
CA CYS A 86 0.27 -0.55 -10.31
C CYS A 86 0.93 0.58 -11.11
N ASP A 87 0.29 1.75 -11.10
CA ASP A 87 0.83 2.97 -11.71
C ASP A 87 1.45 3.90 -10.64
N ASP A 88 2.71 4.25 -10.83
CA ASP A 88 3.46 5.20 -9.98
C ASP A 88 3.74 6.54 -10.67
N GLY A 89 3.28 6.71 -11.92
CA GLY A 89 3.49 7.89 -12.76
C GLY A 89 4.93 8.09 -13.23
N LYS A 90 5.85 7.14 -12.98
CA LYS A 90 7.27 7.26 -13.35
C LYS A 90 7.79 6.08 -14.18
N THR A 91 7.17 4.91 -14.06
CA THR A 91 7.61 3.68 -14.72
C THR A 91 7.19 3.67 -16.19
N ALA A 92 8.16 3.70 -17.09
CA ALA A 92 7.90 3.71 -18.53
C ALA A 92 7.25 2.39 -18.99
N GLY A 93 6.14 2.50 -19.73
CA GLY A 93 5.45 1.33 -20.28
C GLY A 93 4.75 0.45 -19.24
N SER A 94 4.41 1.01 -18.06
CA SER A 94 3.62 0.32 -17.05
C SER A 94 2.31 -0.23 -17.62
N LYS A 95 1.92 -1.44 -17.19
CA LYS A 95 0.64 -2.06 -17.58
C LYS A 95 -0.51 -1.69 -16.64
N ASN A 96 -0.20 -1.38 -15.38
CA ASN A 96 -1.18 -1.12 -14.33
C ASN A 96 -2.35 -2.13 -14.34
N ALA A 97 -2.04 -3.44 -14.37
CA ALA A 97 -3.04 -4.49 -14.53
C ALA A 97 -4.07 -4.53 -13.38
N CYS A 98 -3.71 -4.06 -12.18
CA CYS A 98 -4.63 -3.95 -11.05
C CYS A 98 -5.45 -2.66 -11.08
N CYS A 99 -5.19 -1.74 -12.02
CA CYS A 99 -5.87 -0.44 -12.13
C CYS A 99 -5.81 0.39 -10.82
N ILE A 100 -4.65 0.43 -10.17
CA ILE A 100 -4.43 1.15 -8.90
C ILE A 100 -3.20 2.05 -8.96
N SER A 101 -3.18 3.08 -8.12
CA SER A 101 -1.94 3.82 -7.84
C SER A 101 -1.04 3.00 -6.91
N CYS A 102 0.27 2.99 -7.17
CA CYS A 102 1.25 2.37 -6.28
C CYS A 102 1.31 3.05 -4.90
N TYR A 103 0.86 4.31 -4.78
CA TYR A 103 0.76 5.06 -3.52
C TYR A 103 -0.59 4.87 -2.80
N SER A 104 -1.43 3.96 -3.28
CA SER A 104 -2.73 3.69 -2.67
C SER A 104 -2.58 3.29 -1.19
N LYS A 105 -3.51 3.75 -0.34
CA LYS A 105 -3.41 3.63 1.13
C LYS A 105 -3.19 2.18 1.56
N HIS A 106 -2.48 1.98 2.66
CA HIS A 106 -2.07 0.68 3.22
C HIS A 106 -3.22 -0.35 3.35
N THR A 107 -4.41 0.11 3.72
CA THR A 107 -5.63 -0.71 3.78
C THR A 107 -6.14 -1.15 2.42
N SER A 108 -5.90 -0.40 1.35
CA SER A 108 -6.26 -0.79 0.00
C SER A 108 -5.32 -1.84 -0.58
N GLN A 109 -4.02 -1.84 -0.24
CA GLN A 109 -3.13 -2.94 -0.65
C GLN A 109 -3.48 -4.24 0.06
N LEU A 110 -3.74 -4.22 1.37
CA LEU A 110 -4.19 -5.41 2.09
C LEU A 110 -5.58 -5.87 1.63
N LYS A 111 -6.48 -4.97 1.23
CA LYS A 111 -7.80 -5.36 0.67
C LYS A 111 -7.77 -5.83 -0.78
N ARG A 112 -6.83 -5.33 -1.60
CA ARG A 112 -6.80 -5.53 -3.06
C ARG A 112 -5.67 -6.44 -3.53
N ALA A 113 -4.83 -6.93 -2.61
CA ALA A 113 -3.86 -8.00 -2.91
C ALA A 113 -4.54 -9.38 -3.10
N VAL A 114 -5.86 -9.44 -2.90
CA VAL A 114 -6.78 -10.56 -3.17
C VAL A 114 -7.69 -10.16 -4.31
#